data_AF-A0A2D9VFG1-F1
#
_entry.id   AF-A0A2D9VFG1-F1
#
_cell.length_a   1.000
_cell.length_b   1.000
_cell.length_c   1.000
_cell.angle_alpha   90.00
_cell.angle_beta   90.00
_cell.angle_gamma   90.00
#
_symmetry.space_group_name_H-M   'P 1'
#
loop_
_entity.id
_entity.type
_entity.pdbx_description
1 polymer ?
#
loop_
_entity_poly.entity_id
_entity_poly.type
_entity_poly.pdbx_seq_one_letter_code
_entity_poly.pdbx_strand_id
1 'polypeptide(L)'
;MYFKFKIIFMIMTVSSIYAQCSDLDQNACNHPLYGQGCEWIGGSIDCNNITTELNCSANGCDWNEDIETINCSNLPTYGWGPGSCDYYYPDCYEYLDYGGSYGSWSTACGGGVVQIDNSFCDGEVGYCSENQYLSGDINQDTIINIQDIILVVNLILVNEYDQNADMNSDNILNVIDAIQIIDIILNN
;
A
#
# COMPACT_ATOMS: atom_id res chain seq x y z
N MET A 1 -27.54 -49.83 -24.71
CA MET A 1 -26.86 -50.55 -23.61
C MET A 1 -25.57 -49.80 -23.30
N TYR A 2 -25.53 -49.16 -22.13
CA TYR A 2 -24.42 -48.67 -21.30
C TYR A 2 -23.01 -48.43 -21.91
N PHE A 3 -22.46 -47.21 -21.86
CA PHE A 3 -21.68 -46.58 -20.77
C PHE A 3 -20.25 -47.15 -20.59
N LYS A 4 -19.21 -46.33 -20.87
CA LYS A 4 -18.20 -45.86 -19.89
C LYS A 4 -16.86 -45.39 -20.52
N PHE A 5 -16.44 -44.20 -20.06
CA PHE A 5 -15.09 -43.77 -19.64
C PHE A 5 -14.04 -43.54 -20.75
N LYS A 6 -13.27 -42.45 -20.76
CA LYS A 6 -12.89 -41.44 -19.75
C LYS A 6 -12.23 -40.30 -20.54
N ILE A 7 -12.67 -39.04 -20.43
CA ILE A 7 -12.04 -38.03 -19.53
C ILE A 7 -10.53 -38.20 -19.50
N ILE A 8 -9.82 -37.71 -20.52
CA ILE A 8 -8.37 -37.52 -20.48
C ILE A 8 -8.07 -36.21 -21.22
N PHE A 9 -7.56 -35.24 -20.44
CA PHE A 9 -7.00 -33.95 -20.84
C PHE A 9 -7.96 -32.77 -21.11
N MET A 10 -8.99 -32.63 -20.26
CA MET A 10 -9.54 -31.33 -19.85
C MET A 10 -8.76 -30.80 -18.64
N ILE A 11 -7.43 -30.78 -18.72
CA ILE A 11 -6.56 -30.15 -17.72
C ILE A 11 -5.41 -29.49 -18.50
N MET A 12 -5.75 -28.57 -19.41
CA MET A 12 -4.94 -27.36 -19.49
C MET A 12 -5.32 -26.62 -18.22
N THR A 13 -4.50 -26.80 -17.18
CA THR A 13 -4.59 -26.02 -15.96
C THR A 13 -4.64 -24.56 -16.38
N VAL A 14 -5.83 -23.97 -16.28
CA VAL A 14 -5.96 -22.54 -16.04
C VAL A 14 -5.47 -22.34 -14.61
N SER A 15 -4.17 -22.57 -14.40
CA SER A 15 -3.40 -21.86 -13.40
C SER A 15 -3.08 -20.51 -14.03
N SER A 16 -4.14 -19.75 -14.37
CA SER A 16 -4.03 -18.31 -14.32
C SER A 16 -3.82 -18.03 -12.84
N ILE A 17 -2.66 -17.44 -12.57
CA ILE A 17 -2.19 -17.00 -11.28
C ILE A 17 -3.30 -16.09 -10.71
N TYR A 18 -4.18 -16.62 -9.87
CA TYR A 18 -4.94 -15.77 -8.96
C TYR A 18 -3.90 -15.36 -7.92
N ALA A 19 -3.45 -14.11 -7.98
CA ALA A 19 -2.70 -13.53 -6.88
C ALA A 19 -3.59 -13.66 -5.65
N GLN A 20 -3.12 -14.39 -4.64
CA GLN A 20 -3.85 -14.48 -3.38
C GLN A 20 -3.73 -13.12 -2.69
N CYS A 21 -4.69 -12.73 -1.86
CA CYS A 21 -4.63 -11.42 -1.18
C CYS A 21 -3.29 -11.23 -0.46
N SER A 22 -2.70 -12.30 0.10
CA SER A 22 -1.38 -12.29 0.73
C SER A 22 -0.21 -11.83 -0.15
N ASP A 23 -0.38 -11.82 -1.47
CA ASP A 23 0.64 -11.41 -2.43
C ASP A 23 0.53 -9.92 -2.79
N LEU A 24 -0.50 -9.21 -2.32
CA LEU A 24 -0.75 -7.80 -2.62
C LEU A 24 -0.12 -6.89 -1.57
N ASP A 25 0.53 -5.83 -2.04
CA ASP A 25 0.97 -4.71 -1.20
C ASP A 25 -0.21 -3.81 -0.78
N GLN A 26 0.05 -2.83 0.09
CA GLN A 26 -0.97 -1.90 0.58
C GLN A 26 -1.69 -1.14 -0.55
N ASN A 27 -0.95 -0.73 -1.58
CA ASN A 27 -1.50 0.05 -2.70
C ASN A 27 -2.39 -0.80 -3.60
N ALA A 28 -2.14 -2.11 -3.65
CA ALA A 28 -2.91 -3.06 -4.42
C ALA A 28 -4.02 -3.74 -3.62
N CYS A 29 -3.89 -3.81 -2.30
CA CYS A 29 -4.92 -4.32 -1.41
C CYS A 29 -6.15 -3.40 -1.42
N ASN A 30 -7.36 -3.96 -1.38
CA ASN A 30 -8.63 -3.27 -1.63
C ASN A 30 -8.84 -2.71 -3.05
N HIS A 31 -7.95 -2.97 -4.02
CA HIS A 31 -8.11 -2.40 -5.35
C HIS A 31 -9.27 -3.07 -6.14
N PRO A 32 -10.19 -2.31 -6.77
CA PRO A 32 -11.38 -2.87 -7.43
C PRO A 32 -11.13 -3.90 -8.55
N LEU A 33 -9.95 -3.87 -9.19
CA LEU A 33 -9.60 -4.76 -10.31
C LEU A 33 -8.69 -5.95 -9.94
N TYR A 34 -7.92 -5.84 -8.87
CA TYR A 34 -6.87 -6.82 -8.54
C TYR A 34 -6.70 -7.11 -7.05
N GLY A 35 -7.43 -6.40 -6.18
CA GLY A 35 -7.60 -6.68 -4.75
C GLY A 35 -9.07 -6.80 -4.36
N GLN A 36 -9.93 -7.19 -5.32
CA GLN A 36 -11.35 -7.40 -5.05
C GLN A 36 -11.51 -8.55 -4.05
N GLY A 37 -12.22 -8.30 -2.94
CA GLY A 37 -12.36 -9.28 -1.86
C GLY A 37 -11.12 -9.39 -0.97
N CYS A 38 -10.20 -8.44 -1.02
CA CYS A 38 -9.07 -8.35 -0.10
C CYS A 38 -9.19 -7.12 0.80
N GLU A 39 -8.70 -7.23 2.04
CA GLU A 39 -8.61 -6.12 2.99
C GLU A 39 -7.21 -5.97 3.56
N TRP A 40 -6.74 -4.71 3.61
CA TRP A 40 -5.46 -4.40 4.24
C TRP A 40 -5.64 -4.34 5.75
N ILE A 41 -4.99 -5.24 6.46
CA ILE A 41 -4.98 -5.24 7.92
C ILE A 41 -3.72 -4.53 8.40
N GLY A 42 -3.92 -3.29 8.86
CA GLY A 42 -2.87 -2.47 9.45
C GLY A 42 -2.30 -3.09 10.72
N GLY A 43 -0.97 -3.12 10.79
CA GLY A 43 -0.18 -3.47 11.97
C GLY A 43 -0.03 -2.29 12.92
N SER A 44 0.42 -2.58 14.14
CA SER A 44 0.55 -1.57 15.21
C SER A 44 1.85 -0.73 15.14
N ILE A 45 2.71 -0.98 14.16
CA ILE A 45 4.04 -0.37 14.09
C ILE A 45 3.99 0.84 13.16
N ASP A 46 4.35 1.99 13.71
CA ASP A 46 4.58 3.22 12.96
C ASP A 46 6.05 3.28 12.53
N CYS A 47 6.28 3.07 11.23
CA CYS A 47 7.62 3.01 10.64
C CYS A 47 8.35 4.37 10.71
N ASN A 48 7.62 5.49 10.79
CA ASN A 48 8.21 6.83 10.80
C ASN A 48 9.12 7.12 12.01
N ASN A 49 8.98 6.35 13.08
CA ASN A 49 9.81 6.51 14.29
C ASN A 49 11.08 5.64 14.28
N ILE A 50 11.32 4.88 13.22
CA ILE A 50 12.48 3.99 13.09
C ILE A 50 13.56 4.70 12.27
N THR A 51 14.73 4.91 12.87
CA THR A 51 15.82 5.70 12.25
C THR A 51 16.99 4.85 11.74
N THR A 52 16.85 3.52 11.74
CA THR A 52 17.94 2.61 11.33
C THR A 52 17.43 1.56 10.36
N GLU A 53 18.17 1.34 9.27
CA GLU A 53 17.89 0.33 8.24
C GLU A 53 17.58 -1.05 8.84
N LEU A 54 18.44 -1.55 9.75
CA LEU A 54 18.28 -2.87 10.35
C LEU A 54 16.92 -3.04 11.05
N ASN A 55 16.51 -2.05 11.84
CA ASN A 55 15.22 -2.10 12.53
C ASN A 55 14.05 -1.85 11.57
N CYS A 56 14.25 -1.08 10.51
CA CYS A 56 13.22 -0.83 9.49
C CYS A 56 12.84 -2.13 8.80
N SER A 57 13.84 -2.82 8.23
CA SER A 57 13.65 -4.11 7.56
C SER A 57 13.18 -5.22 8.51
N ALA A 58 13.61 -5.19 9.78
CA ALA A 58 13.16 -6.16 10.77
C ALA A 58 11.67 -6.03 11.15
N ASN A 59 11.10 -4.83 11.02
CA ASN A 59 9.69 -4.57 11.30
C ASN A 59 8.80 -4.65 10.04
N GLY A 60 9.36 -5.03 8.88
CA GLY A 60 8.61 -5.11 7.62
C GLY A 60 8.25 -3.75 7.04
N CYS A 61 9.00 -2.71 7.39
CA CYS A 61 8.90 -1.38 6.81
C CYS A 61 9.88 -1.24 5.63
N ASP A 62 9.66 -0.22 4.78
CA ASP A 62 10.51 0.08 3.63
C ASP A 62 11.56 1.14 4.00
N TRP A 63 12.82 0.78 3.81
CA TRP A 63 13.94 1.71 3.98
C TRP A 63 14.18 2.48 2.70
N ASN A 64 14.05 3.80 2.76
CA ASN A 64 14.31 4.71 1.66
C ASN A 64 15.72 5.29 1.82
N GLU A 65 16.64 4.86 0.95
CA GLU A 65 17.99 5.44 0.91
C GLU A 65 17.95 6.83 0.28
N ASP A 66 18.33 7.84 1.06
CA ASP A 66 18.51 9.22 0.60
C ASP A 66 19.90 9.71 1.00
N ILE A 67 20.88 9.28 0.20
CA ILE A 67 22.30 9.59 0.40
C ILE A 67 22.75 10.57 -0.67
N GLU A 68 23.11 11.79 -0.24
CA GLU A 68 23.69 12.81 -1.10
C GLU A 68 25.19 12.95 -0.82
N THR A 69 25.99 13.15 -1.87
CA THR A 69 27.42 13.49 -1.74
C THR A 69 27.66 14.90 -2.23
N ILE A 70 28.20 15.75 -1.36
CA ILE A 70 28.53 17.14 -1.65
C ILE A 70 30.04 17.32 -1.60
N ASN A 71 30.59 18.04 -2.59
CA ASN A 71 31.98 18.49 -2.52
C ASN A 71 32.02 19.87 -1.85
N CYS A 72 32.78 20.00 -0.76
CA CYS A 72 32.87 21.25 -0.02
C CYS A 72 33.29 22.44 -0.91
N SER A 73 34.13 22.20 -1.94
CA SER A 73 34.58 23.26 -2.86
C SER A 73 33.50 23.78 -3.82
N ASN A 74 32.38 23.05 -3.95
CA ASN A 74 31.26 23.45 -4.80
C ASN A 74 30.16 24.21 -4.03
N LEU A 75 30.30 24.33 -2.71
CA LEU A 75 29.32 25.02 -1.88
C LEU A 75 29.30 26.53 -2.19
N PRO A 76 28.13 27.13 -2.44
CA PRO A 76 28.03 28.53 -2.78
C PRO A 76 28.37 29.41 -1.58
N THR A 77 29.31 30.35 -1.76
CA THR A 77 29.63 31.36 -0.74
C THR A 77 28.90 32.69 -0.95
N TYR A 78 28.08 32.79 -1.99
CA TYR A 78 27.28 34.00 -2.27
C TYR A 78 25.96 33.96 -1.50
N GLY A 79 25.74 34.97 -0.66
CA GLY A 79 24.48 35.15 0.10
C GLY A 79 24.45 34.52 1.50
N TRP A 80 25.48 33.75 1.85
CA TRP A 80 25.66 33.17 3.17
C TRP A 80 26.76 33.98 3.89
N GLY A 81 26.46 34.52 5.08
CA GLY A 81 27.43 35.29 5.85
C GLY A 81 28.69 34.49 6.20
N PRO A 82 29.77 35.14 6.71
CA PRO A 82 30.95 34.42 7.20
C PRO A 82 30.55 33.35 8.24
N GLY A 83 31.13 32.16 8.16
CA GLY A 83 30.88 31.01 9.05
C GLY A 83 29.90 29.95 8.54
N SER A 84 29.45 30.02 7.29
CA SER A 84 28.30 29.20 6.85
C SER A 84 28.65 27.78 6.41
N CYS A 85 29.86 27.49 5.92
CA CYS A 85 30.19 26.15 5.41
C CYS A 85 30.23 25.10 6.53
N ASP A 86 30.97 25.38 7.60
CA ASP A 86 31.15 24.50 8.78
C ASP A 86 29.85 24.38 9.60
N TYR A 87 29.02 25.41 9.60
CA TYR A 87 27.75 25.40 10.34
C TYR A 87 26.75 24.38 9.81
N TYR A 88 26.62 24.24 8.48
CA TYR A 88 25.71 23.27 7.86
C TYR A 88 26.40 21.92 7.59
N TYR A 89 27.72 21.93 7.36
CA TYR A 89 28.50 20.76 7.01
C TYR A 89 29.78 20.72 7.87
N PRO A 90 29.75 20.01 9.03
CA PRO A 90 30.84 20.00 10.00
C PRO A 90 32.19 19.50 9.46
N ASP A 91 32.16 18.74 8.36
CA ASP A 91 33.36 18.20 7.70
C ASP A 91 33.92 19.15 6.61
N CYS A 92 33.23 20.26 6.34
CA CYS A 92 33.71 21.34 5.49
C CYS A 92 34.27 22.48 6.35
N TYR A 93 35.30 23.18 5.85
CA TYR A 93 35.87 24.32 6.55
C TYR A 93 35.86 25.58 5.67
N GLU A 94 35.86 26.74 6.31
CA GLU A 94 35.97 28.02 5.62
C GLU A 94 37.44 28.44 5.46
N TYR A 95 37.79 29.02 4.31
CA TYR A 95 39.07 29.70 4.14
C TYR A 95 38.94 30.97 3.31
N LEU A 96 39.92 31.87 3.47
CA LEU A 96 40.03 33.07 2.65
C LEU A 96 40.68 32.71 1.32
N ASP A 97 39.96 32.98 0.23
CA ASP A 97 40.48 32.87 -1.13
C ASP A 97 40.72 34.26 -1.72
N TYR A 98 41.83 34.39 -2.43
CA TYR A 98 42.19 35.61 -3.15
C TYR A 98 42.11 35.33 -4.64
N GLY A 99 41.04 35.78 -5.29
CA GLY A 99 40.75 35.41 -6.67
C GLY A 99 39.60 36.20 -7.29
N GLY A 100 39.60 36.30 -8.63
CA GLY A 100 38.62 37.06 -9.42
C GLY A 100 39.26 38.06 -10.39
N SER A 101 38.49 38.57 -11.36
CA SER A 101 38.99 39.42 -12.46
C SER A 101 39.61 40.76 -12.03
N TYR A 102 39.45 41.15 -10.75
CA TYR A 102 39.96 42.41 -10.18
C TYR A 102 40.75 42.22 -8.87
N GLY A 103 41.02 40.99 -8.44
CA GLY A 103 41.86 40.69 -7.26
C GLY A 103 41.25 41.15 -5.92
N SER A 104 40.17 40.49 -5.50
CA SER A 104 39.49 40.75 -4.22
C SER A 104 39.60 39.55 -3.29
N TRP A 105 39.61 39.79 -1.97
CA TRP A 105 39.43 38.74 -0.97
C TRP A 105 37.97 38.30 -0.93
N SER A 106 37.75 36.98 -0.92
CA SER A 106 36.45 36.35 -0.76
C SER A 106 36.53 35.16 0.19
N THR A 107 35.39 34.79 0.77
CA THR A 107 35.25 33.52 1.47
C THR A 107 35.04 32.38 0.48
N ALA A 108 35.75 31.26 0.67
CA ALA A 108 35.55 30.00 -0.04
C ALA A 108 35.33 28.85 0.97
N CYS A 109 34.57 27.84 0.56
CA CYS A 109 34.45 26.58 1.30
C CYS A 109 35.54 25.61 0.83
N GLY A 110 36.22 24.97 1.77
CA GLY A 110 37.26 23.97 1.56
C GLY A 110 36.92 22.67 2.28
N GLY A 111 37.61 21.60 1.92
CA GLY A 111 37.32 20.26 2.44
C GLY A 111 37.33 19.21 1.34
N GLY A 112 36.89 18.01 1.69
CA GLY A 112 36.75 16.89 0.77
C GLY A 112 35.34 16.77 0.21
N VAL A 113 34.92 15.52 0.04
CA VAL A 113 33.52 15.15 -0.19
C VAL A 113 32.90 14.77 1.15
N VAL A 114 31.68 15.25 1.38
CA VAL A 114 30.86 14.94 2.56
C VAL A 114 29.65 14.14 2.09
N GLN A 115 29.26 13.15 2.88
CA GLN A 115 28.03 12.39 2.65
C GLN A 115 26.96 12.87 3.64
N ILE A 116 25.79 13.20 3.11
CA ILE A 116 24.61 13.52 3.89
C ILE A 116 23.70 12.32 3.75
N ASP A 117 23.30 11.77 4.89
CA ASP A 117 22.40 10.64 4.96
C ASP A 117 21.08 11.11 5.59
N ASN A 118 20.09 11.34 4.74
CA ASN A 118 18.72 11.65 5.13
C ASN A 118 17.81 10.42 4.96
N SER A 119 18.40 9.23 4.88
CA SER A 119 17.64 7.99 4.72
C SER A 119 16.62 7.85 5.85
N PHE A 120 15.43 7.35 5.49
CA PHE A 120 14.31 7.26 6.41
C PHE A 120 13.54 5.95 6.21
N CYS A 121 12.87 5.53 7.28
CA CYS A 121 11.97 4.41 7.25
C CYS A 121 10.55 4.90 6.99
N ASP A 122 9.85 4.27 6.06
CA ASP A 122 8.45 4.58 5.71
C ASP A 122 7.68 3.27 5.45
N GLY A 123 6.39 3.40 5.19
CA GLY A 123 5.47 2.29 4.98
C GLY A 123 4.58 2.04 6.19
N GLU A 124 3.50 1.30 5.97
CA GLU A 124 2.67 0.79 7.03
C GLU A 124 2.88 -0.72 7.13
N VAL A 125 3.24 -1.19 8.32
CA VAL A 125 3.31 -2.64 8.56
C VAL A 125 1.90 -3.17 8.45
N GLY A 126 1.71 -4.22 7.68
CA GLY A 126 0.39 -4.82 7.49
C GLY A 126 0.47 -6.01 6.56
N TYR A 127 -0.66 -6.68 6.40
CA TYR A 127 -0.81 -7.74 5.42
C TYR A 127 -2.17 -7.63 4.77
N CYS A 128 -2.22 -8.02 3.52
CA CYS A 128 -3.46 -8.11 2.79
C CYS A 128 -4.08 -9.49 3.03
N SER A 129 -5.29 -9.50 3.59
CA SER A 129 -6.06 -10.71 3.89
C SER A 129 -7.23 -10.82 2.92
N GLU A 130 -7.74 -12.03 2.73
CA GLU A 130 -9.10 -12.18 2.20
C GLU A 130 -10.05 -11.43 3.13
N ASN A 131 -10.84 -10.55 2.55
CA ASN A 131 -11.93 -9.89 3.23
C ASN A 131 -13.03 -10.94 3.44
N GLN A 132 -13.50 -11.11 4.66
CA GLN A 132 -14.58 -12.05 4.97
C GLN A 132 -15.95 -11.49 4.57
N TYR A 133 -16.04 -10.83 3.41
CA TYR A 133 -17.32 -10.46 2.80
C TYR A 133 -18.01 -11.73 2.31
N LEU A 134 -18.96 -12.21 3.10
CA LEU A 134 -19.85 -13.26 2.68
C LEU A 134 -20.98 -12.62 1.87
N SER A 135 -21.00 -12.84 0.55
CA SER A 135 -22.10 -12.33 -0.29
C SER A 135 -23.44 -12.81 0.27
N GLY A 136 -24.35 -11.87 0.53
CA GLY A 136 -25.61 -12.12 1.25
C GLY A 136 -25.57 -11.81 2.76
N ASP A 137 -24.42 -11.45 3.35
CA ASP A 137 -24.31 -10.88 4.70
C ASP A 137 -24.43 -9.35 4.63
N ILE A 138 -25.62 -8.83 4.88
CA ILE A 138 -25.97 -7.43 4.65
C ILE A 138 -25.72 -6.59 5.90
N ASN A 139 -25.77 -7.19 7.09
CA ASN A 139 -25.45 -6.51 8.35
C ASN A 139 -23.97 -6.61 8.75
N GLN A 140 -23.16 -7.33 7.98
CA GLN A 140 -21.72 -7.52 8.17
C GLN A 140 -21.40 -8.18 9.53
N ASP A 141 -22.27 -9.06 10.01
CA ASP A 141 -22.07 -9.80 11.26
C ASP A 141 -21.36 -11.14 11.08
N THR A 142 -20.93 -11.44 9.85
CA THR A 142 -20.25 -12.67 9.39
C THR A 142 -21.14 -13.92 9.37
N ILE A 143 -22.45 -13.78 9.55
CA ILE A 143 -23.40 -14.90 9.61
C ILE A 143 -24.60 -14.64 8.69
N ILE A 144 -24.68 -15.33 7.56
CA ILE A 144 -25.88 -15.30 6.72
C ILE A 144 -27.05 -15.97 7.44
N ASN A 145 -28.08 -15.18 7.75
CA ASN A 145 -29.29 -15.65 8.41
C ASN A 145 -30.52 -14.84 7.98
N ILE A 146 -31.65 -15.03 8.69
CA ILE A 146 -32.92 -14.38 8.35
C ILE A 146 -32.87 -12.85 8.47
N GLN A 147 -31.94 -12.30 9.25
CA GLN A 147 -31.76 -10.85 9.38
C GLN A 147 -31.31 -10.22 8.06
N ASP A 148 -30.45 -10.88 7.30
CA ASP A 148 -29.99 -10.40 6.01
C ASP A 148 -31.12 -10.32 5.00
N ILE A 149 -32.01 -11.32 4.98
CA ILE A 149 -33.20 -11.33 4.13
C ILE A 149 -34.11 -10.14 4.47
N ILE A 150 -34.28 -9.83 5.76
CA ILE A 150 -35.07 -8.66 6.19
C ILE A 150 -34.45 -7.38 5.63
N LEU A 151 -33.12 -7.25 5.65
CA LEU A 151 -32.42 -6.10 5.08
C LEU A 151 -32.55 -6.02 3.56
N VAL A 152 -32.41 -7.13 2.83
CA VAL A 152 -32.64 -7.18 1.38
C VAL A 152 -34.07 -6.74 1.05
N VAL A 153 -35.08 -7.26 1.77
CA VAL A 153 -36.47 -6.85 1.56
C VAL A 153 -36.66 -5.36 1.83
N ASN A 154 -36.03 -4.81 2.87
CA ASN A 154 -36.08 -3.37 3.15
C ASN A 154 -35.47 -2.56 2.00
N LEU A 155 -34.30 -2.94 1.50
CA LEU A 155 -33.64 -2.29 0.35
C LEU A 155 -34.54 -2.29 -0.90
N ILE A 156 -35.16 -3.44 -1.20
CA ILE A 156 -36.15 -3.56 -2.29
C ILE A 156 -37.32 -2.59 -2.09
N LEU A 157 -37.85 -2.50 -0.86
CA LEU A 157 -39.01 -1.64 -0.56
C LEU A 157 -38.70 -0.14 -0.67
N VAL A 158 -37.47 0.27 -0.35
CA VAL A 158 -37.02 1.67 -0.50
C VAL A 158 -36.38 1.95 -1.86
N ASN A 159 -36.25 0.94 -2.72
CA ASN A 159 -35.61 1.01 -4.03
C ASN A 159 -34.15 1.53 -3.92
N GLU A 160 -33.43 1.05 -2.91
CA GLU A 160 -31.99 1.23 -2.75
C GLU A 160 -31.25 -0.03 -3.23
N TYR A 161 -30.09 0.17 -3.83
CA TYR A 161 -29.26 -0.91 -4.35
C TYR A 161 -28.08 -1.14 -3.42
N ASP A 162 -27.83 -2.40 -3.10
CA ASP A 162 -26.63 -2.85 -2.41
C ASP A 162 -26.03 -4.00 -3.22
N GLN A 163 -24.74 -3.88 -3.54
CA GLN A 163 -24.02 -4.87 -4.32
C GLN A 163 -23.87 -6.21 -3.59
N ASN A 164 -23.80 -6.19 -2.25
CA ASN A 164 -23.72 -7.41 -1.44
C ASN A 164 -25.06 -8.16 -1.39
N ALA A 165 -26.16 -7.45 -1.67
CA ALA A 165 -27.49 -8.00 -1.75
C ALA A 165 -27.86 -8.51 -3.15
N ASP A 166 -27.14 -8.13 -4.21
CA ASP A 166 -27.33 -8.64 -5.58
C ASP A 166 -26.63 -9.99 -5.74
N MET A 167 -27.38 -11.08 -5.54
CA MET A 167 -26.82 -12.42 -5.42
C MET A 167 -26.54 -13.07 -6.79
N ASN A 168 -27.23 -12.63 -7.84
CA ASN A 168 -27.00 -13.14 -9.20
C ASN A 168 -26.14 -12.19 -10.07
N SER A 169 -25.73 -11.04 -9.54
CA SER A 169 -24.90 -10.03 -10.20
C SER A 169 -25.52 -9.50 -11.51
N ASP A 170 -26.86 -9.44 -11.58
CA ASP A 170 -27.56 -8.89 -12.74
C ASP A 170 -27.75 -7.36 -12.66
N ASN A 171 -27.26 -6.74 -11.59
CA ASN A 171 -27.39 -5.33 -11.22
C ASN A 171 -28.85 -4.89 -10.94
N ILE A 172 -29.73 -5.83 -10.60
CA ILE A 172 -31.14 -5.58 -10.28
C ILE A 172 -31.47 -6.24 -8.93
N LEU A 173 -31.45 -5.45 -7.86
CA LEU A 173 -31.89 -5.95 -6.56
C LEU A 173 -33.40 -6.21 -6.52
N ASN A 174 -33.80 -7.47 -6.42
CA ASN A 174 -35.20 -7.88 -6.40
C ASN A 174 -35.43 -9.17 -5.57
N VAL A 175 -36.66 -9.69 -5.60
CA VAL A 175 -37.05 -10.87 -4.79
C VAL A 175 -36.24 -12.13 -5.12
N ILE A 176 -35.67 -12.23 -6.33
CA ILE A 176 -34.83 -13.36 -6.74
C ILE A 176 -33.55 -13.41 -5.90
N ASP A 177 -33.00 -12.26 -5.49
CA ASP A 177 -31.81 -12.20 -4.64
C ASP A 177 -32.10 -12.69 -3.23
N ALA A 178 -33.23 -12.27 -2.65
CA ALA A 178 -33.69 -12.75 -1.35
C ALA A 178 -33.91 -14.28 -1.34
N ILE A 179 -34.40 -14.85 -2.46
CA ILE A 179 -34.58 -16.31 -2.60
C ILE A 179 -33.23 -17.02 -2.62
N GLN A 180 -32.20 -16.45 -3.26
CA GLN A 180 -30.86 -17.05 -3.26
C GLN A 180 -30.23 -17.05 -1.86
N ILE A 181 -30.44 -16.01 -1.05
CA ILE A 181 -30.02 -16.01 0.36
C ILE A 181 -30.76 -17.11 1.14
N ILE A 182 -32.06 -17.30 0.91
CA ILE A 182 -32.82 -18.41 1.51
C ILE A 182 -32.22 -19.78 1.12
N ASP A 183 -31.83 -19.96 -0.13
CA ASP A 183 -31.21 -21.20 -0.63
C ASP A 183 -29.88 -21.49 0.09
N ILE A 184 -29.05 -20.45 0.30
CA ILE A 184 -27.82 -20.52 1.10
C ILE A 184 -28.13 -20.95 2.54
N ILE A 185 -29.11 -20.32 3.20
CA ILE A 185 -29.51 -20.67 4.58
C ILE A 185 -30.01 -22.11 4.67
N LEU A 186 -30.73 -22.57 3.66
CA LEU A 186 -31.30 -23.93 3.59
C LEU A 186 -30.28 -24.99 3.11
N ASN A 187 -29.10 -24.57 2.62
CA ASN A 187 -28.08 -25.42 1.99
C ASN A 187 -28.64 -26.30 0.87
N ASN A 188 -29.42 -25.72 -0.03
CA ASN A 188 -30.07 -26.44 -1.13
C ASN A 188 -29.60 -25.97 -2.51
#